data_AF-A0A7J9FZZ8-F1
#
_entry.id   AF-A0A7J9FZZ8-F1
#
_cell.length_a   1.000
_cell.length_b   1.000
_cell.length_c   1.000
_cell.angle_alpha   90.00
_cell.angle_beta   90.00
_cell.angle_gamma   90.00
#
_symmetry.space_group_name_H-M   'P 1'
#
loop_
_entity.id
_entity.type
_entity.pdbx_description
1 polymer ?
#
loop_
_entity_poly.entity_id
_entity_poly.type
_entity_poly.pdbx_seq_one_letter_code
_entity_poly.pdbx_strand_id
1 'polypeptide(L)'
;SRRFSQLLTKASEETAVDAGEFFTDLKEKWDKVENKSTVILYGGGAIVAVWLSSIFVGAINSVPLLPKIMELVGLGYTGWFVYRYLLFKSSRKELATDIESLKKKIAETE
;
A
#
# COMPACT_ATOMS: atom_id res chain seq x y z
N SER A 1 -14.80 -10.31 -43.39
CA SER A 1 -13.93 -11.15 -42.56
C SER A 1 -12.55 -10.54 -42.26
N ARG A 2 -11.84 -9.92 -43.21
CA ARG A 2 -10.45 -9.40 -42.99
C ARG A 2 -10.27 -8.20 -42.04
N ARG A 3 -11.33 -7.42 -41.76
CA ARG A 3 -11.25 -6.24 -40.87
C ARG A 3 -11.14 -6.58 -39.38
N PHE A 4 -11.66 -7.72 -38.94
CA PHE A 4 -11.58 -8.15 -37.55
C PHE A 4 -10.16 -8.61 -37.17
N SER A 5 -9.44 -9.24 -38.10
CA SER A 5 -8.05 -9.66 -37.86
C SER A 5 -7.11 -8.47 -37.64
N GLN A 6 -7.30 -7.35 -38.35
CA GLN A 6 -6.45 -6.16 -38.18
C GLN A 6 -6.68 -5.45 -36.83
N LEU A 7 -7.90 -5.53 -36.27
CA LEU A 7 -8.22 -4.99 -34.95
C LEU A 7 -7.63 -5.85 -33.83
N LEU A 8 -7.56 -7.18 -34.02
CA LEU A 8 -6.91 -8.09 -33.08
C LEU A 8 -5.39 -7.89 -33.02
N THR A 9 -4.75 -7.65 -34.17
CA THR A 9 -3.30 -7.40 -34.22
C THR A 9 -2.94 -6.06 -33.58
N LYS A 10 -3.77 -5.01 -33.78
CA LYS A 10 -3.55 -3.69 -33.18
C LYS A 10 -3.78 -3.67 -31.66
N ALA A 11 -4.75 -4.42 -31.15
CA ALA A 11 -4.96 -4.55 -29.70
C ALA A 11 -3.81 -5.31 -29.00
N SER A 12 -3.10 -6.19 -29.72
CA SER A 12 -1.89 -6.86 -29.22
C SER A 12 -0.67 -5.94 -29.20
N GLU A 13 -0.68 -4.85 -29.97
CA GLU A 13 0.44 -3.91 -30.13
C GLU A 13 0.38 -2.77 -29.09
N GLU A 14 -0.80 -2.41 -28.60
CA GLU A 14 -0.96 -1.37 -27.56
C GLU A 14 -0.78 -1.90 -26.12
N THR A 15 -0.83 -3.21 -25.90
CA THR A 15 -0.51 -3.85 -24.60
C THR A 15 0.92 -4.38 -24.52
N ALA A 16 1.70 -4.27 -25.59
CA ALA A 16 3.15 -4.42 -25.54
C ALA A 16 3.72 -3.14 -24.90
N VAL A 17 3.39 -2.93 -23.62
CA VAL A 17 4.21 -2.15 -22.70
C VAL A 17 5.63 -2.64 -22.94
N ASP A 18 6.49 -1.78 -23.48
CA ASP A 18 7.79 -2.17 -24.02
C ASP A 18 8.66 -2.73 -22.89
N ALA A 19 8.49 -4.03 -22.63
CA ALA A 19 9.14 -4.70 -21.53
C ALA A 19 10.66 -4.56 -21.67
N GLY A 20 11.15 -4.49 -22.93
CA GLY A 20 12.54 -4.18 -23.25
C GLY A 20 13.00 -2.88 -22.62
N GLU A 21 12.28 -1.77 -22.87
CA GLU A 21 12.55 -0.44 -22.30
C GLU A 21 12.49 -0.44 -20.76
N PHE A 22 11.47 -1.05 -20.15
CA PHE A 22 11.37 -1.14 -18.68
C PHE A 22 12.50 -1.96 -18.06
N PHE A 23 12.91 -3.06 -18.70
CA PHE A 23 14.04 -3.86 -18.23
C PHE A 23 15.37 -3.11 -18.39
N THR A 24 15.56 -2.36 -19.49
CA THR A 24 16.75 -1.54 -19.68
C THR A 24 16.83 -0.40 -18.67
N ASP A 25 15.70 0.25 -18.38
CA ASP A 25 15.62 1.33 -17.39
C ASP A 25 15.87 0.82 -15.96
N LEU A 26 15.30 -0.33 -15.61
CA LEU A 26 15.53 -1.00 -14.33
C LEU A 26 16.99 -1.42 -14.19
N LYS A 27 17.60 -1.91 -15.27
CA LYS A 27 19.02 -2.28 -15.28
C LYS A 27 19.92 -1.06 -15.11
N GLU A 28 19.65 0.03 -15.83
CA GLU A 28 20.38 1.28 -15.69
C GLU A 28 20.28 1.82 -14.26
N LYS A 29 19.07 1.81 -13.67
CA LYS A 29 18.85 2.20 -12.27
C LYS A 29 19.57 1.27 -11.29
N TRP A 30 19.58 -0.04 -11.55
CA TRP A 30 20.29 -1.02 -10.71
C TRP A 30 21.81 -0.84 -10.77
N ASP A 31 22.36 -0.46 -11.91
CA ASP A 31 23.79 -0.21 -12.07
C ASP A 31 24.21 1.14 -11.49
N LYS A 32 23.32 2.14 -11.47
CA LYS A 32 23.53 3.41 -10.73
C LYS A 32 23.39 3.29 -9.21
N VAL A 33 22.83 2.19 -8.69
CA VAL A 33 22.75 1.98 -7.23
C VAL A 33 24.14 1.65 -6.70
N GLU A 34 24.69 2.58 -5.92
CA GLU A 34 26.01 2.45 -5.30
C GLU A 34 26.04 1.36 -4.22
N ASN A 35 24.92 1.18 -3.49
CA ASN A 35 24.81 0.25 -2.36
C ASN A 35 23.86 -0.91 -2.66
N LYS A 36 24.25 -1.78 -3.60
CA LYS A 36 23.43 -2.94 -4.02
C LYS A 36 23.11 -3.88 -2.86
N SER A 37 24.03 -4.08 -1.91
CA SER A 37 23.83 -4.92 -0.71
C SER A 37 22.71 -4.40 0.19
N THR A 38 22.66 -3.09 0.42
CA THR A 38 21.62 -2.43 1.21
C THR A 38 20.24 -2.58 0.56
N VAL A 39 20.17 -2.41 -0.77
CA VAL A 39 18.92 -2.60 -1.51
C VAL A 39 18.48 -4.07 -1.49
N ILE A 40 19.40 -5.02 -1.60
CA ILE A 40 19.08 -6.45 -1.47
C ILE A 40 18.61 -6.78 -0.05
N LEU A 41 19.21 -6.18 0.98
CA LEU A 41 18.85 -6.42 2.37
C LEU A 41 17.46 -5.86 2.68
N TYR A 42 17.20 -4.58 2.36
CA TYR A 42 15.88 -3.98 2.58
C TYR A 42 14.82 -4.56 1.65
N GLY A 43 15.16 -4.81 0.38
CA GLY A 43 14.27 -5.44 -0.60
C GLY A 43 13.91 -6.87 -0.22
N GLY A 44 14.90 -7.68 0.17
CA GLY A 44 14.69 -9.02 0.70
C GLY A 44 13.91 -9.00 2.01
N GLY A 45 14.24 -8.08 2.92
CA GLY A 45 13.51 -7.86 4.16
C GLY A 45 12.04 -7.50 3.92
N ALA A 46 11.75 -6.65 2.94
CA ALA A 46 10.38 -6.31 2.55
C ALA A 46 9.61 -7.53 2.01
N ILE A 47 10.25 -8.37 1.18
CA ILE A 47 9.63 -9.61 0.69
C ILE A 47 9.32 -10.57 1.86
N VAL A 48 10.27 -10.76 2.78
CA VAL A 48 10.08 -11.58 3.99
C VAL A 48 8.96 -11.03 4.86
N ALA A 49 8.90 -9.70 5.04
CA ALA A 49 7.85 -9.05 5.81
C ALA A 49 6.46 -9.27 5.19
N VAL A 50 6.34 -9.17 3.86
CA VAL A 50 5.10 -9.46 3.14
C VAL A 50 4.71 -10.93 3.29
N TRP A 51 5.65 -11.85 3.12
CA TRP A 51 5.40 -13.28 3.31
C TRP A 51 4.93 -13.61 4.73
N LEU A 52 5.61 -13.07 5.74
CA LEU A 52 5.26 -13.25 7.13
C LEU A 52 3.89 -12.63 7.46
N SER A 53 3.61 -11.43 6.96
CA SER A 53 2.30 -10.78 7.08
C SER A 53 1.19 -11.65 6.49
N SER A 54 1.44 -12.29 5.33
CA SER A 54 0.49 -13.21 4.71
C SER A 54 0.16 -14.40 5.60
N ILE A 55 1.16 -14.99 6.28
CA ILE A 55 0.95 -16.07 7.26
C ILE A 55 0.08 -15.58 8.42
N PHE A 56 0.38 -14.41 8.98
CA PHE A 56 -0.41 -13.85 10.10
C PHE A 56 -1.87 -13.61 9.70
N VAL A 57 -2.12 -13.00 8.54
CA VAL A 57 -3.48 -12.79 8.01
C VAL A 57 -4.18 -14.13 7.77
N GLY A 58 -3.47 -15.11 7.21
CA GLY A 58 -3.97 -16.46 7.03
C GLY A 58 -4.37 -17.14 8.34
N ALA A 59 -3.56 -17.00 9.39
CA ALA A 59 -3.84 -17.52 10.72
C ALA A 59 -5.08 -16.85 11.34
N ILE A 60 -5.19 -15.52 11.23
CA ILE A 60 -6.36 -14.75 11.71
C ILE A 60 -7.64 -15.21 11.01
N ASN A 61 -7.58 -15.38 9.68
CA ASN A 61 -8.73 -15.84 8.89
C ASN A 61 -9.09 -17.31 9.14
N SER A 62 -8.15 -18.11 9.65
CA SER A 62 -8.39 -19.51 10.03
C SER A 62 -9.16 -19.63 11.35
N VAL A 63 -9.21 -18.58 12.17
CA VAL A 63 -10.01 -18.55 13.40
C VAL A 63 -11.43 -18.09 13.05
N PRO A 64 -12.47 -18.95 13.17
CA PRO A 64 -13.78 -18.70 12.56
C PRO A 64 -14.51 -17.43 13.01
N LEU A 65 -14.24 -16.94 14.21
CA LEU A 65 -14.92 -15.78 14.80
C LEU A 65 -14.08 -14.51 14.79
N LEU A 66 -12.76 -14.62 14.61
CA LEU A 66 -11.85 -13.49 14.76
C LEU A 66 -12.06 -12.42 13.69
N PRO A 67 -12.27 -12.73 12.38
CA PRO A 67 -12.56 -11.72 11.37
C PRO A 67 -13.80 -10.89 11.70
N LYS A 68 -14.88 -11.52 12.18
CA LYS A 68 -16.13 -10.83 12.56
C LYS A 68 -15.96 -9.97 13.80
N ILE A 69 -15.17 -10.42 14.77
CA ILE A 69 -14.85 -9.62 15.96
C ILE A 69 -14.01 -8.40 15.56
N MET A 70 -13.00 -8.57 14.70
CA MET A 70 -12.19 -7.46 14.18
C MET A 70 -13.04 -6.45 13.40
N GLU A 71 -13.99 -6.92 12.59
CA GLU A 71 -14.96 -6.06 11.90
C GLU A 71 -15.81 -5.27 12.89
N LEU A 72 -16.36 -5.93 13.92
CA LEU A 72 -17.15 -5.27 14.95
C LEU A 72 -16.32 -4.25 15.75
N VAL A 73 -15.07 -4.57 16.07
CA VAL A 73 -14.12 -3.65 16.72
C VAL A 73 -13.85 -2.44 15.83
N GLY A 74 -13.63 -2.65 14.53
CA GLY A 74 -13.43 -1.58 13.55
C GLY A 74 -14.66 -0.67 13.43
N LEU A 75 -15.86 -1.25 13.36
CA LEU A 75 -17.12 -0.50 13.37
C LEU A 75 -17.32 0.27 14.68
N GLY A 76 -17.02 -0.36 15.82
CA GLY A 76 -17.10 0.26 17.14
C GLY A 76 -16.16 1.46 17.26
N TYR A 77 -14.91 1.31 16.84
CA TYR A 77 -13.92 2.39 16.87
C TYR A 77 -14.28 3.51 15.91
N THR A 78 -14.77 3.17 14.70
CA THR A 78 -15.23 4.17 13.72
C THR A 78 -16.40 4.97 14.28
N GLY A 79 -17.42 4.30 14.83
CA GLY A 79 -18.56 4.95 15.47
C GLY A 79 -18.15 5.84 16.65
N TRP A 80 -17.28 5.33 17.52
CA TRP A 80 -16.72 6.09 18.65
C TRP A 80 -15.93 7.31 18.17
N PHE A 81 -15.08 7.18 17.15
CA PHE A 81 -14.28 8.27 16.59
C PHE A 81 -15.16 9.37 16.00
N VAL A 82 -16.16 8.99 15.20
CA VAL A 82 -17.13 9.95 14.63
C VAL A 82 -17.84 10.72 15.75
N TYR A 83 -18.33 9.99 16.76
CA TYR A 83 -19.02 10.60 17.90
C TYR A 83 -18.10 11.54 18.70
N ARG A 84 -16.90 11.07 19.04
CA ARG A 84 -15.94 11.79 19.89
C ARG A 84 -15.30 12.98 19.21
N TYR A 85 -15.01 12.92 17.91
CA TYR A 85 -14.19 13.93 17.23
C TYR A 85 -14.90 14.71 16.14
N LEU A 86 -15.92 14.15 15.46
CA LEU A 86 -16.53 14.81 14.30
C LEU A 86 -17.83 15.56 14.62
N LEU A 87 -18.66 15.05 15.54
CA LEU A 87 -19.94 15.69 15.87
C LEU A 87 -19.76 17.05 16.55
N PHE A 88 -18.90 17.12 17.57
CA PHE A 88 -18.73 18.32 18.38
C PHE A 88 -17.69 19.27 17.79
N LYS A 89 -17.99 20.58 17.77
CA LYS A 89 -17.05 21.59 17.25
C LYS A 89 -15.75 21.67 18.06
N SER A 90 -15.83 21.55 19.39
CA SER A 90 -14.64 21.58 20.25
C SER A 90 -13.70 20.41 19.94
N SER A 91 -14.26 19.21 19.75
CA SER A 91 -13.49 18.01 19.45
C SER A 91 -12.93 17.98 18.02
N ARG A 92 -13.58 18.64 17.06
CA ARG A 92 -13.00 18.85 15.72
C ARG A 92 -11.78 19.76 15.75
N LYS A 93 -11.78 20.78 16.62
CA LYS A 93 -10.63 21.66 16.81
C LYS A 93 -9.48 20.91 17.49
N GLU A 94 -9.78 20.12 18.52
CA GLU A 94 -8.82 19.21 19.17
C GLU A 94 -8.17 18.28 18.14
N LEU A 95 -8.98 17.60 17.31
CA LEU A 95 -8.48 16.72 16.25
C LEU A 95 -7.58 17.46 15.24
N ALA A 96 -7.94 18.68 14.83
CA ALA A 96 -7.12 19.47 13.92
C ALA A 96 -5.76 19.82 14.53
N THR A 97 -5.74 20.27 15.79
CA THR A 97 -4.51 20.54 16.53
C THR A 97 -3.66 19.28 16.69
N ASP A 98 -4.28 18.14 17.00
CA ASP A 98 -3.58 16.87 17.14
C ASP A 98 -2.93 16.47 15.81
N ILE A 99 -3.65 16.56 14.69
CA ILE A 99 -3.13 16.28 13.34
C ILE A 99 -1.96 17.22 13.01
N GLU A 100 -2.06 18.52 13.31
CA GLU A 100 -0.96 19.47 13.10
C GLU A 100 0.27 19.10 13.93
N SER A 101 0.07 18.70 15.19
CA SER A 101 1.15 18.27 16.08
C SER A 101 1.84 17.00 15.58
N LEU A 102 1.08 16.04 15.07
CA LEU A 102 1.59 14.80 14.49
C LEU A 102 2.37 15.09 13.21
N LYS A 103 1.84 15.95 12.34
CA LYS A 103 2.51 16.36 11.10
C LYS A 103 3.84 17.05 11.41
N LYS A 104 3.86 17.93 12.41
CA LYS A 104 5.08 18.60 12.87
C LYS A 104 6.10 17.60 13.41
N LYS A 105 5.69 16.65 14.25
CA LYS A 105 6.58 15.61 14.79
C LYS A 105 7.24 14.77 13.69
N ILE A 106 6.49 14.38 12.66
CA ILE A 106 7.03 13.59 11.55
C ILE A 106 8.04 14.42 10.76
N ALA A 107 7.69 15.67 10.42
CA ALA A 107 8.55 16.57 9.66
C ALA A 107 9.79 17.08 10.43
N GLU A 108 9.76 17.07 11.76
CA GLU A 108 10.93 17.40 12.63
C GLU A 108 11.78 16.17 12.97
N THR A 109 11.29 14.96 12.71
CA THR A 109 12.03 13.70 12.92
C THR A 109 12.83 13.30 11.68
N GLU A 110 12.61 13.98 10.55
CA GLU A 110 13.47 13.95 9.35
C GLU A 110 14.50 15.11 9.40
#